data_AF-A0AAU5ZGX2-F1
#
_entry.id   AF-A0AAU5ZGX2-F1
#
_cell.length_a   1.000
_cell.length_b   1.000
_cell.length_c   1.000
_cell.angle_alpha   90.00
_cell.angle_beta   90.00
_cell.angle_gamma   90.00
#
_symmetry.space_group_name_H-M   'P 1'
#
loop_
_entity.id
_entity.type
_entity.pdbx_description
1 polymer ?
#
loop_
_entity_poly.entity_id
_entity_poly.type
_entity_poly.pdbx_seq_one_letter_code
_entity_poly.pdbx_strand_id
1 'polypeptide(L)'
;MSHDALDALTSAGIAATAADSFGPVTIDVPAASWVAAHEVLRDAVGFTFFDFLSAADELTDGFRVVSHLADFWGGSHVEHVLVRTLIPRDKPVLATLSEVYAGANWHERETFEMFGVTFEGHPNLIPLLLPDGFEGNPLRKEFILASRVAKPWPGAKEPGESDHAPAGAPSRRRTLPPGVPDPETWGPRPPGSPDPDPLAPAQAAATPARPRRAGAERRTRQQADPPPQE
;
A
#
# COMPACT_ATOMS: atom_id res chain seq x y z
N MET A 1 -24.01 15.35 11.50
CA MET A 1 -23.38 15.52 10.18
C MET A 1 -22.80 14.21 9.65
N SER A 2 -21.81 13.56 10.29
CA SER A 2 -21.60 12.10 10.05
C SER A 2 -22.85 11.26 10.38
N HIS A 3 -23.59 11.71 11.40
CA HIS A 3 -24.92 11.19 11.73
C HIS A 3 -25.89 11.31 10.56
N ASP A 4 -25.94 12.44 9.85
CA ASP A 4 -26.95 12.69 8.80
C ASP A 4 -26.86 11.67 7.65
N ALA A 5 -25.65 11.27 7.24
CA ALA A 5 -25.45 10.24 6.23
C ALA A 5 -25.89 8.84 6.72
N LEU A 6 -25.47 8.45 7.93
CA LEU A 6 -25.84 7.17 8.52
C LEU A 6 -27.35 7.10 8.84
N ASP A 7 -27.90 8.19 9.36
CA ASP A 7 -29.31 8.35 9.72
C ASP A 7 -30.19 8.30 8.48
N ALA A 8 -29.78 8.94 7.37
CA ALA A 8 -30.49 8.86 6.10
C ALA A 8 -30.52 7.42 5.56
N LEU A 9 -29.39 6.72 5.59
CA LEU A 9 -29.29 5.31 5.16
C LEU A 9 -30.16 4.39 6.03
N THR A 10 -30.05 4.51 7.35
CA THR A 10 -30.83 3.67 8.28
C THR A 10 -32.32 3.99 8.23
N SER A 11 -32.70 5.26 8.05
CA SER A 11 -34.09 5.68 7.83
C SER A 11 -34.68 5.14 6.52
N ALA A 12 -33.83 4.94 5.50
CA ALA A 12 -34.20 4.27 4.26
C ALA A 12 -34.25 2.73 4.39
N GLY A 13 -34.04 2.18 5.59
CA GLY A 13 -34.08 0.73 5.85
C GLY A 13 -32.80 -0.01 5.48
N ILE A 14 -31.71 0.69 5.19
CA ILE A 14 -30.41 0.09 4.88
C ILE A 14 -29.69 -0.22 6.19
N ALA A 15 -29.21 -1.47 6.34
CA ALA A 15 -28.44 -1.91 7.49
C ALA A 15 -27.00 -1.36 7.47
N ALA A 16 -26.86 -0.04 7.48
CA ALA A 16 -25.59 0.67 7.46
C ALA A 16 -25.00 0.80 8.88
N THR A 17 -23.67 0.74 8.98
CA THR A 17 -22.95 0.94 10.24
C THR A 17 -21.78 1.89 10.05
N ALA A 18 -21.59 2.85 10.96
CA ALA A 18 -20.38 3.64 10.97
C ALA A 18 -19.20 2.82 11.50
N ALA A 19 -18.01 3.09 10.94
CA ALA A 19 -16.74 2.54 11.40
C ALA A 19 -15.79 3.67 11.79
N ASP A 20 -14.96 3.42 12.82
CA ASP A 20 -13.94 4.35 13.26
C ASP A 20 -12.89 4.53 12.16
N SER A 21 -12.67 5.78 11.75
CA SER A 21 -11.67 6.17 10.77
C SER A 21 -10.99 7.48 11.16
N PHE A 22 -9.73 7.63 10.80
CA PHE A 22 -9.04 8.92 10.86
C PHE A 22 -9.31 9.67 9.56
N GLY A 23 -10.10 10.75 9.61
CA GLY A 23 -10.46 11.55 8.44
C GLY A 23 -11.96 11.47 8.11
N PRO A 24 -12.35 11.24 6.84
CA PRO A 24 -13.76 11.12 6.44
C PRO A 24 -14.49 10.05 7.24
N VAL A 25 -15.79 10.25 7.45
CA VAL A 25 -16.65 9.22 8.05
C VAL A 25 -16.68 8.01 7.13
N THR A 26 -16.58 6.83 7.72
CA THR A 26 -16.67 5.58 6.97
C THR A 26 -17.95 4.83 7.33
N ILE A 27 -18.71 4.44 6.33
CA ILE A 27 -19.98 3.72 6.49
C ILE A 27 -19.87 2.40 5.74
N ASP A 28 -20.04 1.30 6.47
CA ASP A 28 -20.19 -0.03 5.88
C ASP A 28 -21.66 -0.27 5.54
N VAL A 29 -21.93 -0.76 4.32
CA VAL A 29 -23.26 -1.13 3.83
C VAL A 29 -23.27 -2.56 3.29
N PRO A 30 -24.41 -3.28 3.36
CA PRO A 30 -24.54 -4.58 2.73
C PRO A 30 -24.40 -4.47 1.20
N ALA A 31 -23.73 -5.44 0.57
CA ALA A 31 -23.54 -5.45 -0.89
C ALA A 31 -24.87 -5.39 -1.67
N ALA A 32 -25.93 -6.02 -1.12
CA ALA A 32 -27.27 -5.98 -1.70
C ALA A 32 -27.92 -4.59 -1.70
N SER A 33 -27.45 -3.69 -0.84
CA SER A 33 -27.93 -2.31 -0.72
C SER A 33 -26.93 -1.31 -1.31
N TRP A 34 -25.90 -1.77 -2.03
CA TRP A 34 -24.82 -0.93 -2.54
C TRP A 34 -25.33 0.24 -3.38
N VAL A 35 -26.13 -0.04 -4.42
CA VAL A 35 -26.69 1.00 -5.30
C VAL A 35 -27.64 1.91 -4.54
N ALA A 36 -28.61 1.34 -3.82
CA ALA A 36 -29.60 2.09 -3.06
C ALA A 36 -28.96 3.03 -2.03
N ALA A 37 -27.88 2.61 -1.37
CA ALA A 37 -27.15 3.45 -0.44
C ALA A 37 -26.54 4.68 -1.13
N HIS A 38 -25.95 4.48 -2.32
CA HIS A 38 -25.37 5.57 -3.10
C HIS A 38 -26.44 6.53 -3.64
N GLU A 39 -27.60 6.02 -4.05
CA GLU A 39 -28.74 6.86 -4.46
C GLU A 39 -29.25 7.71 -3.30
N VAL A 40 -29.42 7.14 -2.10
CA VAL A 40 -29.82 7.89 -0.90
C VAL A 40 -28.80 8.97 -0.55
N LEU A 41 -27.50 8.62 -0.56
CA LEU A 41 -26.43 9.59 -0.26
C LEU A 41 -26.38 10.73 -1.29
N ARG A 42 -26.59 10.42 -2.57
CA ARG A 42 -26.67 11.42 -3.64
C ARG A 42 -27.88 12.33 -3.49
N ASP A 43 -29.07 11.74 -3.36
CA ASP A 43 -30.35 12.44 -3.56
C ASP A 43 -30.90 13.07 -2.28
N ALA A 44 -30.70 12.41 -1.13
CA ALA A 44 -31.24 12.88 0.16
C ALA A 44 -30.21 13.65 0.98
N VAL A 45 -28.91 13.32 0.86
CA VAL A 45 -27.84 13.92 1.68
C VAL A 45 -27.04 14.96 0.89
N GLY A 46 -26.81 14.75 -0.41
CA GLY A 46 -26.13 15.72 -1.28
C GLY A 46 -24.72 15.31 -1.73
N PHE A 47 -24.29 14.08 -1.46
CA PHE A 47 -23.01 13.52 -1.92
C PHE A 47 -23.03 13.26 -3.45
N THR A 48 -22.97 14.36 -4.20
CA THR A 48 -23.13 14.38 -5.66
C THR A 48 -21.81 14.21 -6.41
N PHE A 49 -20.67 14.44 -5.75
CA PHE A 49 -19.36 14.23 -6.36
C PHE A 49 -18.82 12.85 -6.02
N PHE A 50 -18.47 12.09 -7.05
CA PHE A 50 -17.80 10.81 -6.94
C PHE A 50 -16.31 11.01 -7.17
N ASP A 51 -15.48 10.67 -6.18
CA ASP A 51 -14.04 10.90 -6.24
C ASP A 51 -13.29 9.66 -6.75
N PHE A 52 -13.45 8.52 -6.09
CA PHE A 52 -12.85 7.27 -6.54
C PHE A 52 -13.63 6.04 -6.06
N LEU A 53 -13.36 4.90 -6.71
CA LEU A 53 -13.69 3.58 -6.20
C LEU A 53 -12.50 2.63 -6.38
N SER A 54 -12.27 1.78 -5.37
CA SER A 54 -11.27 0.72 -5.45
C SER A 54 -11.67 -0.45 -4.56
N ALA A 55 -10.82 -1.48 -4.49
CA ALA A 55 -10.98 -2.59 -3.58
C ALA A 55 -9.71 -2.84 -2.75
N ALA A 56 -9.88 -3.52 -1.63
CA ALA A 56 -8.81 -4.09 -0.85
C ALA A 56 -9.02 -5.61 -0.75
N ASP A 57 -7.97 -6.38 -1.01
CA ASP A 57 -7.97 -7.82 -0.79
C ASP A 57 -7.81 -8.12 0.71
N GLU A 58 -8.88 -8.56 1.37
CA GLU A 58 -8.91 -8.96 2.79
C GLU A 58 -8.71 -10.48 2.96
N LEU A 59 -8.06 -11.12 2.00
CA LEU A 59 -7.72 -12.55 2.02
C LEU A 59 -8.98 -13.42 2.15
N THR A 60 -9.12 -14.11 3.28
CA THR A 60 -10.22 -15.05 3.55
C THR A 60 -11.56 -14.34 3.69
N ASP A 61 -11.56 -13.06 4.08
CA ASP A 61 -12.79 -12.32 4.36
C ASP A 61 -13.45 -11.80 3.07
N GLY A 62 -12.69 -11.73 1.97
CA GLY A 62 -13.18 -11.31 0.66
C GLY A 62 -12.50 -10.04 0.15
N PHE A 63 -13.23 -9.28 -0.66
CA PHE A 63 -12.79 -7.98 -1.15
C PHE A 63 -13.60 -6.88 -0.50
N ARG A 64 -12.93 -5.92 0.14
CA ARG A 64 -13.58 -4.70 0.61
C ARG A 64 -13.58 -3.68 -0.50
N VAL A 65 -14.72 -3.47 -1.13
CA VAL A 65 -14.92 -2.40 -2.12
C VAL A 65 -15.21 -1.11 -1.37
N VAL A 66 -14.56 -0.03 -1.78
CA VAL A 66 -14.66 1.29 -1.16
C VAL A 66 -14.92 2.32 -2.24
N SER A 67 -15.93 3.15 -2.05
CA SER A 67 -16.14 4.38 -2.80
C SER A 67 -15.93 5.59 -1.90
N HIS A 68 -15.46 6.68 -2.49
CA HIS A 68 -15.32 7.96 -1.82
C HIS A 68 -16.21 9.00 -2.51
N LEU A 69 -17.07 9.63 -1.73
CA LEU A 69 -17.99 10.65 -2.20
C LEU A 69 -17.74 11.95 -1.47
N ALA A 70 -18.08 13.05 -2.11
CA ALA A 70 -17.98 14.38 -1.53
C ALA A 70 -19.22 15.22 -1.82
N ASP A 71 -19.55 16.09 -0.88
CA ASP A 71 -20.50 17.17 -1.06
C ASP A 71 -19.75 18.50 -1.15
N PHE A 72 -19.79 19.10 -2.35
CA PHE A 72 -19.19 20.41 -2.62
C PHE A 72 -20.18 21.57 -2.49
N TRP A 73 -21.48 21.29 -2.37
CA TRP A 73 -22.54 22.28 -2.54
C TRP A 73 -23.37 22.51 -1.27
N GLY A 74 -23.29 21.62 -0.27
CA GLY A 74 -24.08 21.67 0.96
C GLY A 74 -23.64 22.69 2.03
N GLY A 75 -22.49 23.36 1.89
CA GLY A 75 -22.05 24.30 2.93
C GLY A 75 -20.74 25.04 2.68
N SER A 76 -20.17 25.63 3.74
CA SER A 76 -18.90 26.38 3.70
C SER A 76 -17.66 25.49 3.60
N HIS A 77 -17.82 24.18 3.73
CA HIS A 77 -16.75 23.18 3.67
C HIS A 77 -17.18 22.02 2.79
N VAL A 78 -16.19 21.38 2.14
CA VAL A 78 -16.41 20.14 1.41
C VAL A 78 -16.50 19.01 2.42
N GLU A 79 -17.62 18.29 2.41
CA GLU A 79 -17.81 17.11 3.25
C GLU A 79 -17.48 15.85 2.46
N HIS A 80 -16.97 14.83 3.16
CA HIS A 80 -16.47 13.59 2.56
C HIS A 80 -17.01 12.37 3.30
N VAL A 81 -17.35 11.32 2.56
CA VAL A 81 -17.75 10.01 3.10
C VAL A 81 -17.09 8.89 2.33
N LEU A 82 -16.63 7.88 3.06
CA LEU A 82 -16.23 6.58 2.50
C LEU A 82 -17.36 5.59 2.69
N VAL A 83 -17.85 5.01 1.61
CA VAL A 83 -18.85 3.93 1.64
C VAL A 83 -18.15 2.64 1.30
N ARG A 84 -18.31 1.62 2.14
CA ARG A 84 -17.62 0.34 1.97
C ARG A 84 -18.61 -0.81 1.95
N THR A 85 -18.24 -1.86 1.22
CA THR A 85 -18.94 -3.14 1.31
C THR A 85 -17.94 -4.28 1.19
N LEU A 86 -18.25 -5.39 1.84
CA LEU A 86 -17.45 -6.61 1.78
C LEU A 86 -18.18 -7.61 0.87
N ILE A 87 -17.49 -8.08 -0.17
CA ILE A 87 -18.00 -9.08 -1.10
C ILE A 87 -17.21 -10.39 -1.01
N PRO A 88 -17.84 -11.55 -1.25
CA PRO A 88 -17.17 -12.85 -1.21
C PRO A 88 -16.00 -12.95 -2.20
N ARG A 89 -14.96 -13.71 -1.83
CA ARG A 89 -13.76 -13.92 -2.67
C ARG A 89 -14.02 -14.83 -3.87
N ASP A 90 -14.82 -15.87 -3.69
CA ASP A 90 -15.03 -16.95 -4.67
C ASP A 90 -15.81 -16.46 -5.89
N LYS A 91 -16.79 -15.57 -5.66
CA LYS A 91 -17.60 -14.92 -6.68
C LYS A 91 -17.72 -13.43 -6.37
N PRO A 92 -16.66 -12.64 -6.62
CA PRO A 92 -16.63 -11.23 -6.29
C PRO A 92 -17.46 -10.46 -7.31
N VAL A 93 -18.75 -10.31 -7.00
CA VAL A 93 -19.73 -9.63 -7.83
C VAL A 93 -20.36 -8.50 -7.03
N LEU A 94 -20.52 -7.33 -7.66
CA LEU A 94 -21.18 -6.17 -7.08
C LEU A 94 -21.99 -5.45 -8.17
N ALA A 95 -23.09 -4.78 -7.82
CA ALA A 95 -23.84 -3.98 -8.79
C ALA A 95 -23.05 -2.71 -9.17
N THR A 96 -23.12 -2.31 -10.45
CA THR A 96 -22.46 -1.09 -10.93
C THR A 96 -23.07 0.17 -10.34
N LEU A 97 -22.22 1.16 -10.05
CA LEU A 97 -22.59 2.54 -9.75
C LEU A 97 -22.53 3.45 -10.98
N SER A 98 -22.15 2.94 -12.17
CA SER A 98 -22.00 3.75 -13.38
C SER A 98 -23.28 4.51 -13.77
N GLU A 99 -24.46 3.98 -13.44
CA GLU A 99 -25.75 4.67 -13.66
C GLU A 99 -26.07 5.71 -12.58
N VAL A 100 -25.46 5.60 -11.39
CA VAL A 100 -25.62 6.56 -10.29
C VAL A 100 -24.62 7.72 -10.45
N TYR A 101 -23.36 7.39 -10.77
CA TYR A 101 -22.24 8.29 -10.97
C TYR A 101 -21.47 7.90 -12.22
N ALA A 102 -21.48 8.76 -13.25
CA ALA A 102 -20.74 8.50 -14.49
C ALA A 102 -19.24 8.29 -14.26
N GLY A 103 -18.66 8.93 -13.23
CA GLY A 103 -17.25 8.76 -12.85
C GLY A 103 -16.90 7.34 -12.42
N ALA A 104 -17.86 6.55 -11.90
CA ALA A 104 -17.61 5.19 -11.45
C ALA A 104 -17.15 4.26 -12.59
N ASN A 105 -17.52 4.55 -13.84
CA ASN A 105 -17.23 3.69 -14.99
C ASN A 105 -15.75 3.31 -15.14
N TRP A 106 -14.85 4.28 -14.96
CA TRP A 106 -13.41 4.02 -15.12
C TRP A 106 -12.85 3.26 -13.91
N HIS A 107 -13.28 3.64 -12.70
CA HIS A 107 -12.85 3.01 -11.46
C HIS A 107 -13.34 1.56 -11.32
N GLU A 108 -14.54 1.26 -11.81
CA GLU A 108 -15.10 -0.09 -11.83
C GLU A 108 -14.33 -0.98 -12.82
N ARG A 109 -13.94 -0.46 -13.98
CA ARG A 109 -13.08 -1.17 -14.94
C ARG A 109 -11.67 -1.43 -14.38
N GLU A 110 -11.07 -0.42 -13.76
CA GLU A 110 -9.79 -0.57 -13.07
C GLU A 110 -9.89 -1.63 -11.97
N THR A 111 -10.92 -1.58 -11.13
CA THR A 111 -11.12 -2.54 -10.03
C THR A 111 -11.40 -3.95 -10.55
N PHE A 112 -12.14 -4.08 -11.64
CA PHE A 112 -12.34 -5.34 -12.35
C PHE A 112 -11.02 -5.93 -12.84
N GLU A 113 -10.16 -5.12 -13.46
CA GLU A 113 -8.89 -5.60 -13.98
C GLU A 113 -7.86 -5.89 -12.88
N MET A 114 -7.80 -5.05 -11.85
CA MET A 114 -6.81 -5.14 -10.77
C MET A 114 -7.15 -6.20 -9.72
N PHE A 115 -8.43 -6.39 -9.42
CA PHE A 115 -8.93 -7.29 -8.36
C PHE A 115 -9.85 -8.39 -8.87
N GLY A 116 -10.28 -8.37 -10.14
CA GLY A 116 -11.20 -9.36 -10.70
C GLY A 116 -12.62 -9.25 -10.13
N VAL A 117 -13.02 -8.09 -9.61
CA VAL A 117 -14.39 -7.82 -9.13
C VAL A 117 -15.29 -7.53 -10.33
N THR A 118 -16.33 -8.33 -10.54
CA THR A 118 -17.28 -8.13 -11.64
C THR A 118 -18.38 -7.16 -11.23
N PHE A 119 -18.58 -6.10 -12.02
CA PHE A 119 -19.64 -5.12 -11.81
C PHE A 119 -20.85 -5.42 -12.71
N GLU A 120 -21.94 -5.93 -12.13
CA GLU A 120 -23.17 -6.26 -12.86
C GLU A 120 -23.87 -5.01 -13.38
N GLY A 121 -24.34 -5.06 -14.63
CA GLY A 121 -24.99 -3.93 -15.31
C GLY A 121 -24.02 -2.89 -15.90
N HIS A 122 -22.71 -3.06 -15.72
CA HIS A 122 -21.74 -2.09 -16.21
C HIS A 122 -21.73 -2.02 -17.76
N PRO A 123 -21.79 -0.83 -18.38
CA PRO A 123 -22.03 -0.69 -19.82
C PRO A 123 -20.85 -1.13 -20.71
N ASN A 124 -19.62 -1.11 -20.18
CA ASN A 124 -18.41 -1.49 -20.91
C ASN A 124 -17.33 -2.06 -19.99
N LEU A 125 -17.60 -3.23 -19.39
CA LEU A 125 -16.68 -3.85 -18.44
C LEU A 125 -15.57 -4.64 -19.16
N ILE A 126 -14.59 -3.90 -19.68
CA ILE A 126 -13.40 -4.44 -20.33
C ILE A 126 -12.14 -3.90 -19.66
N PRO A 127 -11.00 -4.61 -19.74
CA PRO A 127 -9.69 -4.15 -19.26
C PRO A 127 -9.37 -2.70 -19.68
N LEU A 128 -8.60 -1.98 -18.85
CA LEU A 128 -8.35 -0.54 -19.01
C LEU A 128 -6.85 -0.19 -18.99
N LEU A 129 -6.06 -0.78 -18.10
CA LEU A 129 -4.71 -0.34 -17.75
C LEU A 129 -3.61 -1.32 -18.16
N LEU A 130 -3.86 -2.63 -18.12
CA LEU A 130 -2.83 -3.63 -18.36
C LEU A 130 -2.62 -3.86 -19.86
N PRO A 131 -1.41 -4.30 -20.27
CA PRO A 131 -1.15 -4.67 -21.65
C PRO A 131 -2.08 -5.79 -22.13
N ASP A 132 -2.40 -5.78 -23.42
CA ASP A 132 -3.18 -6.84 -24.05
C ASP A 132 -2.56 -8.23 -23.78
N GLY A 133 -3.38 -9.17 -23.33
CA GLY A 133 -2.95 -10.53 -22.99
C GLY A 133 -2.30 -10.68 -21.61
N PHE A 134 -2.36 -9.66 -20.75
CA PHE A 134 -1.98 -9.83 -19.34
C PHE A 134 -2.91 -10.85 -18.66
N GLU A 135 -2.32 -11.83 -17.98
CA GLU A 135 -3.05 -12.86 -17.25
C GLU A 135 -3.04 -12.59 -15.73
N GLY A 136 -4.22 -12.54 -15.13
CA GLY A 136 -4.40 -12.41 -13.69
C GLY A 136 -4.74 -10.99 -13.22
N ASN A 137 -4.77 -10.81 -11.90
CA ASN A 137 -5.21 -9.58 -11.24
C ASN A 137 -4.11 -9.11 -10.27
N PRO A 138 -3.30 -8.10 -10.65
CA PRO A 138 -2.03 -7.82 -9.99
C PRO A 138 -2.14 -7.28 -8.56
N LEU A 139 -3.29 -6.72 -8.16
CA LEU A 139 -3.49 -6.21 -6.79
C LEU A 139 -4.08 -7.25 -5.83
N ARG A 140 -4.33 -8.48 -6.31
CA ARG A 140 -4.62 -9.62 -5.43
C ARG A 140 -3.36 -10.06 -4.69
N LYS A 141 -3.50 -10.39 -3.40
CA LYS A 141 -2.34 -10.70 -2.54
C LYS A 141 -1.63 -12.01 -2.92
N GLU A 142 -2.33 -12.94 -3.56
CA GLU A 142 -1.79 -14.19 -4.11
C GLU A 142 -1.07 -14.02 -5.44
N PHE A 143 -1.23 -12.87 -6.11
CA PHE A 143 -0.58 -12.64 -7.39
C PHE A 143 0.93 -12.54 -7.20
N ILE A 144 1.66 -13.46 -7.83
CA ILE A 144 3.12 -13.52 -7.71
C ILE A 144 3.71 -12.41 -8.58
N LEU A 145 4.25 -11.38 -7.94
CA LEU A 145 4.99 -10.34 -8.64
C LEU A 145 6.24 -10.95 -9.29
N ALA A 146 6.38 -10.81 -10.61
CA ALA A 146 7.56 -11.27 -11.34
C ALA A 146 8.88 -10.71 -10.76
N SER A 147 8.85 -9.54 -10.12
CA SER A 147 9.98 -8.96 -9.39
C SER A 147 10.45 -9.81 -8.21
N ARG A 148 9.56 -10.54 -7.52
CA ARG A 148 9.90 -11.49 -6.45
C ARG A 148 10.58 -12.75 -6.98
N VAL A 149 10.37 -13.07 -8.26
CA VAL A 149 10.97 -14.23 -8.94
C VAL A 149 12.30 -13.85 -9.59
N ALA A 150 12.40 -12.63 -10.14
CA ALA A 150 13.55 -12.19 -10.92
C ALA A 150 14.75 -11.67 -10.09
N LYS A 151 14.52 -11.21 -8.85
CA LYS A 151 15.60 -10.71 -7.98
C LYS A 151 15.39 -11.18 -6.54
N PRO A 152 16.24 -12.06 -5.98
CA PRO A 152 16.16 -12.37 -4.56
C PRO A 152 16.37 -11.09 -3.75
N TRP A 153 15.48 -10.89 -2.79
CA TRP A 153 15.52 -9.77 -1.86
C TRP A 153 16.79 -9.86 -0.97
N PRO A 154 17.46 -8.74 -0.66
CA PRO A 154 17.26 -7.39 -1.18
C PRO A 154 18.09 -7.23 -2.47
N GLY A 155 17.43 -7.00 -3.60
CA GLY A 155 18.14 -6.75 -4.85
C GLY A 155 19.17 -5.64 -4.67
N ALA A 156 20.40 -5.87 -5.13
CA ALA A 156 21.50 -4.92 -4.99
C ALA A 156 21.06 -3.48 -5.36
N LYS A 157 21.16 -2.59 -4.37
CA LYS A 157 21.41 -1.16 -4.55
C LYS A 157 21.74 -0.52 -3.20
N GLU A 158 23.02 -0.55 -2.85
CA GLU A 158 23.57 0.56 -2.07
C GLU A 158 23.75 1.74 -3.05
N PRO A 159 23.31 2.96 -2.70
CA PRO A 159 23.57 4.16 -3.51
C PRO A 159 25.09 4.39 -3.61
N GLY A 160 25.69 4.05 -4.75
CA GLY A 160 27.12 4.27 -5.02
C GLY A 160 27.87 3.10 -5.64
N GLU A 161 27.23 1.94 -5.83
CA GLU A 161 27.81 0.84 -6.61
C GLU A 161 27.62 1.15 -8.10
N SER A 162 28.58 1.88 -8.68
CA SER A 162 28.70 1.98 -10.13
C SER A 162 29.43 0.75 -10.66
N ASP A 163 29.08 0.29 -11.86
CA ASP A 163 29.80 -0.75 -12.62
C ASP A 163 31.26 -0.36 -12.98
N HIS A 164 31.79 0.68 -12.35
CA HIS A 164 33.10 1.29 -12.59
C HIS A 164 34.01 1.27 -11.36
N ALA A 165 33.66 0.57 -10.28
CA ALA A 165 34.56 0.43 -9.15
C ALA A 165 35.82 -0.36 -9.55
N PRO A 166 37.04 0.20 -9.39
CA PRO A 166 38.25 -0.55 -9.68
C PRO A 166 38.37 -1.75 -8.72
N ALA A 167 38.79 -2.89 -9.26
CA ALA A 167 38.96 -4.12 -8.50
C ALA A 167 39.87 -3.87 -7.28
N GLY A 168 39.33 -4.07 -6.07
CA GLY A 168 40.09 -3.99 -4.82
C GLY A 168 39.71 -2.86 -3.85
N ALA A 169 38.61 -2.14 -4.07
CA ALA A 169 38.11 -1.18 -3.06
C ALA A 169 37.74 -1.92 -1.75
N PRO A 170 38.19 -1.46 -0.57
CA PRO A 170 37.91 -2.14 0.68
C PRO A 170 36.42 -2.05 1.04
N SER A 171 35.80 -3.21 1.25
CA SER A 171 34.40 -3.32 1.69
C SER A 171 34.20 -2.55 3.00
N ARG A 172 33.29 -1.58 3.00
CA ARG A 172 32.97 -0.80 4.20
C ARG A 172 32.22 -1.72 5.16
N ARG A 173 32.75 -1.90 6.38
CA ARG A 173 32.17 -2.80 7.40
C ARG A 173 30.70 -2.45 7.65
N ARG A 174 29.80 -3.39 7.32
CA ARG A 174 28.35 -3.30 7.50
C ARG A 174 28.02 -3.13 8.98
N THR A 175 27.35 -2.05 9.35
CA THR A 175 26.73 -1.93 10.68
C THR A 175 25.33 -2.53 10.60
N LEU A 176 25.07 -3.61 11.34
CA LEU A 176 23.72 -4.17 11.44
C LEU A 176 22.80 -3.21 12.22
N PRO A 177 21.57 -2.97 11.75
CA PRO A 177 20.57 -2.25 12.53
C PRO A 177 20.12 -3.07 13.76
N PRO A 178 19.75 -2.42 14.87
CA PRO A 178 19.34 -3.11 16.10
C PRO A 178 18.14 -4.04 15.84
N GLY A 179 18.23 -5.30 16.28
CA GLY A 179 17.13 -6.28 16.20
C GLY A 179 17.12 -7.19 14.97
N VAL A 180 18.10 -7.08 14.06
CA VAL A 180 18.27 -8.02 12.95
C VAL A 180 19.27 -9.12 13.38
N PRO A 181 18.87 -10.41 13.40
CA PRO A 181 19.79 -11.51 13.67
C PRO A 181 20.89 -11.62 12.60
N ASP A 182 22.03 -12.21 12.97
CA ASP A 182 23.13 -12.44 12.04
C ASP A 182 22.66 -13.31 10.84
N PRO A 183 23.02 -12.97 9.59
CA PRO A 183 22.70 -13.78 8.42
C PRO A 183 23.12 -15.26 8.49
N GLU A 184 24.14 -15.62 9.27
CA GLU A 184 24.48 -17.04 9.52
C GLU A 184 23.43 -17.77 10.37
N THR A 185 22.71 -17.02 11.19
CA THR A 185 21.64 -17.52 12.07
C THR A 185 20.31 -17.59 11.33
N TRP A 186 20.09 -16.71 10.34
CA TRP A 186 18.85 -16.64 9.57
C TRP A 186 19.15 -16.48 8.07
N GLY A 187 19.24 -17.60 7.37
CA GLY A 187 19.51 -17.70 5.94
C GLY A 187 19.60 -19.15 5.47
N PRO A 188 19.73 -19.42 4.16
CA PRO A 188 19.95 -20.77 3.64
C PRO A 188 21.23 -21.36 4.23
N ARG A 189 21.08 -22.39 5.07
CA ARG A 189 22.22 -23.02 5.73
C ARG A 189 22.92 -24.01 4.80
N PRO A 190 24.23 -24.27 4.99
CA PRO A 190 24.94 -25.32 4.26
C PRO A 190 24.22 -26.67 4.39
N PRO A 191 24.19 -27.50 3.32
CA PRO A 191 23.55 -28.81 3.37
C PRO A 191 24.13 -29.69 4.49
N GLY A 192 23.27 -30.24 5.35
CA GLY A 192 23.68 -31.12 6.47
C GLY A 192 23.84 -30.43 7.84
N SER A 193 23.49 -29.15 7.95
CA SER A 193 23.47 -28.45 9.24
C SER A 193 22.21 -28.79 10.06
N PRO A 194 22.32 -29.02 11.38
CA PRO A 194 21.19 -29.38 12.25
C PRO A 194 20.20 -28.23 12.38
N ASP A 195 18.90 -28.53 12.33
CA ASP A 195 17.84 -27.51 12.37
C ASP A 195 17.86 -26.69 13.68
N PRO A 196 17.71 -25.36 13.60
CA PRO A 196 17.76 -24.51 14.77
C PRO A 196 16.52 -24.72 15.63
N ASP A 197 16.72 -24.68 16.95
CA ASP A 197 15.62 -24.71 17.92
C ASP A 197 14.80 -23.41 17.80
N PRO A 198 13.51 -23.48 17.41
CA PRO A 198 12.67 -22.30 17.21
C PRO A 198 12.35 -21.54 18.51
N LEU A 199 12.72 -22.09 19.68
CA LEU A 199 12.46 -21.47 20.99
C LEU A 199 13.71 -20.90 21.67
N ALA A 200 14.86 -20.88 20.98
CA ALA A 200 16.09 -20.33 21.54
C ALA A 200 15.99 -18.80 21.74
N PRO A 201 16.40 -18.25 22.91
CA PRO A 201 16.32 -16.81 23.16
C PRO A 201 17.33 -16.03 22.33
N ALA A 202 16.88 -14.94 21.71
CA ALA A 202 17.73 -14.05 20.93
C ALA A 202 18.79 -13.37 21.83
N GLN A 203 20.07 -13.60 21.56
CA GLN A 203 21.15 -12.92 22.27
C GLN A 203 21.26 -11.48 21.78
N ALA A 204 21.03 -10.51 22.67
CA ALA A 204 21.24 -9.10 22.37
C ALA A 204 22.74 -8.82 22.15
N ALA A 205 23.07 -8.16 21.05
CA ALA A 205 24.43 -7.72 20.79
C ALA A 205 24.85 -6.68 21.84
N ALA A 206 25.89 -6.98 22.63
CA ALA A 206 26.46 -6.03 23.58
C ALA A 206 27.16 -4.90 22.83
N THR A 207 26.75 -3.66 23.06
CA THR A 207 27.40 -2.47 22.51
C THR A 207 28.77 -2.28 23.17
N PRO A 208 29.91 -2.35 22.45
CA PRO A 208 31.19 -2.11 23.08
C PRO A 208 31.38 -0.61 23.36
N ALA A 209 31.90 -0.28 24.55
CA ALA A 209 32.14 1.09 24.97
C ALA A 209 33.15 1.79 24.04
N ARG A 210 32.79 3.01 23.60
CA ARG A 210 33.63 3.85 22.72
C ARG A 210 34.88 4.33 23.47
N PRO A 211 36.11 4.13 22.95
CA PRO A 211 37.30 4.66 23.60
C PRO A 211 37.36 6.19 23.46
N ARG A 212 37.60 6.89 24.57
CA ARG A 212 37.85 8.33 24.59
C ARG A 212 39.18 8.62 23.88
N ARG A 213 39.16 9.46 22.85
CA ARG A 213 40.38 9.94 22.17
C ARG A 213 41.18 10.85 23.11
N ALA A 214 42.48 10.60 23.25
CA ALA A 214 43.43 11.51 23.89
C ALA A 214 43.74 12.71 22.97
N GLY A 215 44.08 13.85 23.59
CA GLY A 215 44.15 15.16 22.97
C GLY A 215 45.28 15.35 21.94
N ALA A 216 44.89 16.02 20.84
CA ALA A 216 45.63 16.88 19.91
C ALA A 216 47.15 16.68 19.67
N GLU A 217 47.49 16.42 18.40
CA GLU A 217 48.65 17.04 17.75
C GLU A 217 48.19 17.80 16.50
N ARG A 218 48.48 19.09 16.49
CA ARG A 218 48.06 20.09 15.51
C ARG A 218 48.97 19.96 14.27
N ARG A 219 48.42 19.54 13.13
CA ARG A 219 49.16 19.54 11.85
C ARG A 219 49.53 20.98 11.46
N THR A 220 50.82 21.27 11.35
CA THR A 220 51.36 22.51 10.76
C THR A 220 51.16 22.51 9.24
N ARG A 221 50.71 23.64 8.70
CA ARG A 221 50.46 23.87 7.28
C ARG A 221 51.78 24.25 6.61
N GLN A 222 52.31 23.43 5.71
CA GLN A 222 53.44 23.80 4.86
C GLN A 222 52.99 24.85 3.83
N GLN A 223 53.77 25.93 3.73
CA GLN A 223 53.60 27.02 2.79
C GLN A 223 54.43 26.67 1.53
N ALA A 224 53.83 26.80 0.34
CA ALA A 224 54.50 26.51 -0.93
C ALA A 224 55.24 27.74 -1.45
N ASP A 225 56.48 27.57 -1.92
CA ASP A 225 57.26 28.62 -2.56
C ASP A 225 56.87 28.82 -4.04
N PRO A 226 56.91 30.06 -4.56
CA PRO A 226 56.52 30.37 -5.94
C PRO A 226 57.61 30.02 -6.98
N PRO A 227 57.24 29.80 -8.25
CA PRO A 227 58.16 29.35 -9.30
C PRO A 227 59.11 30.46 -9.79
N PRO A 228 60.32 30.11 -10.29
CA PRO A 228 61.28 31.07 -10.83
C PRO A 228 60.88 31.58 -12.22
N GLN A 229 61.28 32.81 -12.54
CA GLN A 229 61.11 33.45 -13.85
C GLN A 229 62.37 33.31 -14.73
N GLU A 230 62.11 33.16 -16.03
CA GLU A 230 62.97 32.98 -17.22
C GLU A 230 63.76 31.67 -17.37
#